data_AF-A0A849HTB2-F1
#
_entry.id   AF-A0A849HTB2-F1
#
_cell.length_a   1.000
_cell.length_b   1.000
_cell.length_c   1.000
_cell.angle_alpha   90.00
_cell.angle_beta   90.00
_cell.angle_gamma   90.00
#
_symmetry.space_group_name_H-M   'P 1'
#
loop_
_entity.id
_entity.type
_entity.pdbx_description
1 polymer ?
#
loop_
_entity_poly.entity_id
_entity_poly.type
_entity_poly.pdbx_seq_one_letter_code
_entity_poly.pdbx_strand_id
1 'polypeptide(L)'
;MGLFDHFKPKAPAPEELRRQADILMSLRGNRIPTATLERLQGAASGAKPWMATLTPAELLITRAHGLKPIAAISATCWLHYGFSWTLGHSQGWEAALARLAQEAKACGANAVLDVKMRTIPLETGESMDFTLLGTAVKIDGLPPSSDPVIATVPALEFVKLLEADVVPTGIAIGAHYQWLSDWNNSANQAWMGNIEAPQLSSLWNDVRNRAHANLREAARPRGNGVLAHVNFSQMFDREREVNERKFKEYLARYIVIATTVDARRGTPLPHDISMVVDMCAGKTPLQGRKPHHQSYASNEQDGAI
;
A
#
# COMPACT_ATOMS: atom_id res chain seq x y z
N MET A 1 8.65 48.01 10.13
CA MET A 1 8.30 46.58 10.07
C MET A 1 9.59 45.79 10.18
N GLY A 2 9.75 45.00 11.24
CA GLY A 2 11.01 44.30 11.52
C GLY A 2 11.10 42.96 10.80
N LEU A 3 12.32 42.51 10.50
CA LEU A 3 12.63 41.23 9.84
C LEU A 3 11.98 40.00 10.51
N PHE A 4 11.60 40.10 11.79
CA PHE A 4 11.03 39.00 12.58
C PHE A 4 9.49 38.89 12.51
N ASP A 5 8.77 39.83 11.92
CA ASP A 5 7.30 39.72 11.75
C ASP A 5 6.89 38.69 10.68
N HIS A 6 7.82 38.23 9.83
CA HIS A 6 7.59 37.15 8.88
C HIS A 6 7.51 35.75 9.52
N PHE A 7 7.92 35.61 10.79
CA PHE A 7 7.94 34.33 11.51
C PHE A 7 6.80 34.18 12.52
N LYS A 8 5.95 35.18 12.69
CA LYS A 8 4.73 35.03 13.50
C LYS A 8 3.68 34.26 12.69
N PRO A 9 3.05 33.22 13.25
CA PRO A 9 1.96 32.54 12.57
C PRO A 9 0.87 33.56 12.25
N LYS A 10 0.65 33.81 10.95
CA LYS A 10 -0.39 34.71 10.46
C LYS A 10 -1.74 34.12 10.86
N ALA A 11 -2.63 34.95 11.41
CA ALA A 11 -4.00 34.52 11.67
C ALA A 11 -4.63 33.99 10.36
N PRO A 12 -5.33 32.84 10.40
CA PRO A 12 -5.90 32.23 9.21
C PRO A 12 -6.90 33.18 8.56
N ALA A 13 -6.87 33.26 7.23
CA ALA A 13 -7.82 34.07 6.49
C ALA A 13 -9.26 33.53 6.68
N PRO A 14 -10.32 34.35 6.51
CA PRO A 14 -11.71 33.89 6.66
C PRO A 14 -12.06 32.70 5.77
N GLU A 15 -11.48 32.61 4.57
CA GLU A 15 -11.64 31.48 3.65
C GLU A 15 -11.02 30.19 4.20
N GLU A 16 -9.84 30.28 4.81
CA GLU A 16 -9.15 29.16 5.45
C GLU A 16 -9.98 28.60 6.61
N LEU A 17 -10.56 29.46 7.43
CA LEU A 17 -11.46 29.07 8.52
C LEU A 17 -12.71 28.34 8.01
N ARG A 18 -13.31 28.82 6.91
CA ARG A 18 -14.46 28.15 6.27
C ARG A 18 -14.07 26.76 5.75
N ARG A 19 -12.90 26.65 5.11
CA ARG A 19 -12.36 25.37 4.62
C ARG A 19 -12.11 24.40 5.76
N GLN A 20 -11.50 24.86 6.86
CA GLN A 20 -11.28 24.03 8.05
C GLN A 20 -12.59 23.56 8.67
N ALA A 21 -13.60 24.43 8.76
CA ALA A 21 -14.92 24.07 9.28
C ALA A 21 -15.61 23.01 8.40
N ASP A 22 -15.55 23.15 7.07
CA ASP A 22 -16.08 22.16 6.12
C ASP A 22 -15.40 20.79 6.27
N ILE A 23 -14.06 20.76 6.36
CA ILE A 23 -13.30 19.53 6.59
C ILE A 23 -13.73 18.88 7.90
N LEU A 24 -13.79 19.63 9.00
CA LEU A 24 -14.18 19.08 10.31
C LEU A 24 -15.61 18.53 10.31
N MET A 25 -16.56 19.23 9.71
CA MET A 25 -17.94 18.76 9.59
C MET A 25 -18.05 17.52 8.70
N SER A 26 -17.28 17.48 7.61
CA SER A 26 -17.25 16.35 6.69
C SER A 26 -16.66 15.11 7.35
N LEU A 27 -15.55 15.25 8.09
CA LEU A 27 -14.93 14.17 8.85
C LEU A 27 -15.88 13.60 9.92
N ARG A 28 -16.59 14.44 10.67
CA ARG A 28 -17.59 13.98 11.65
C ARG A 28 -18.74 13.21 11.02
N GLY A 29 -19.15 13.61 9.82
CA GLY A 29 -20.23 12.96 9.07
C GLY A 29 -19.78 11.79 8.20
N ASN A 30 -18.48 11.43 8.21
CA ASN A 30 -17.89 10.46 7.28
C ASN A 30 -18.21 10.79 5.80
N ARG A 31 -18.08 12.07 5.44
CA ARG A 31 -18.31 12.63 4.11
C ARG A 31 -17.02 13.24 3.56
N ILE A 32 -17.02 13.46 2.25
CA ILE A 32 -15.93 14.13 1.54
C ILE A 32 -16.10 15.64 1.69
N PRO A 33 -15.01 16.39 1.96
CA PRO A 33 -15.04 17.85 1.97
C PRO A 33 -15.59 18.43 0.65
N THR A 34 -16.31 19.54 0.73
CA THR A 34 -17.06 20.13 -0.39
C THR A 34 -16.13 20.46 -1.56
N ALA A 35 -14.99 21.09 -1.30
CA ALA A 35 -14.01 21.42 -2.36
C ALA A 35 -13.44 20.18 -3.07
N THR A 36 -13.24 19.09 -2.32
CA THR A 36 -12.79 17.82 -2.89
C THR A 36 -13.90 17.20 -3.74
N LEU A 37 -15.14 17.20 -3.26
CA LEU A 37 -16.29 16.70 -4.00
C LEU A 37 -16.48 17.44 -5.33
N GLU A 38 -16.44 18.78 -5.32
CA GLU A 38 -16.54 19.62 -6.53
C GLU A 38 -15.40 19.38 -7.52
N ARG A 39 -14.18 19.08 -7.04
CA ARG A 39 -13.06 18.70 -7.90
C ARG A 39 -13.33 17.36 -8.57
N LEU A 40 -13.76 16.37 -7.79
CA LEU A 40 -14.01 15.00 -8.26
C LEU A 40 -15.17 14.93 -9.26
N GLN A 41 -16.28 15.60 -8.96
CA GLN A 41 -17.44 15.68 -9.87
C GLN A 41 -17.13 16.51 -11.12
N GLY A 42 -16.34 17.58 -10.98
CA GLY A 42 -15.87 18.35 -12.13
C GLY A 42 -15.00 17.52 -13.07
N ALA A 43 -14.10 16.68 -12.53
CA ALA A 43 -13.29 15.77 -13.34
C ALA A 43 -14.14 14.69 -14.01
N ALA A 44 -15.08 14.09 -13.27
CA ALA A 44 -15.99 13.06 -13.79
C ALA A 44 -16.91 13.55 -14.92
N SER A 45 -17.36 14.81 -14.83
CA SER A 45 -18.20 15.43 -15.87
C SER A 45 -17.41 15.99 -17.06
N GLY A 46 -16.08 16.05 -16.97
CA GLY A 46 -15.22 16.72 -17.95
C GLY A 46 -15.20 18.25 -17.84
N ALA A 47 -15.88 18.84 -16.85
CA ALA A 47 -15.84 20.27 -16.58
C ALA A 47 -14.48 20.76 -16.05
N LYS A 48 -13.72 19.86 -15.42
CA LYS A 48 -12.34 20.08 -14.97
C LYS A 48 -11.42 19.04 -15.62
N PRO A 49 -10.14 19.35 -15.87
CA PRO A 49 -9.19 18.37 -16.34
C PRO A 49 -9.04 17.23 -15.31
N TRP A 50 -9.01 15.99 -15.81
CA TRP A 50 -8.69 14.84 -14.97
C TRP A 50 -7.18 14.71 -14.80
N MET A 51 -6.78 14.05 -13.72
CA MET A 51 -5.39 13.69 -13.42
C MET A 51 -5.33 12.18 -13.16
N ALA A 52 -4.19 11.56 -13.38
CA ALA A 52 -3.96 10.16 -13.03
C ALA A 52 -2.50 9.97 -12.59
N THR A 53 -2.26 8.92 -11.79
CA THR A 53 -0.92 8.47 -11.41
C THR A 53 -0.31 7.52 -12.45
N LEU A 54 -1.05 7.23 -13.52
CA LEU A 54 -0.67 6.30 -14.58
C LEU A 54 0.47 6.84 -15.45
N THR A 55 1.37 5.95 -15.83
CA THR A 55 2.40 6.21 -16.84
C THR A 55 1.79 6.30 -18.26
N PRO A 56 2.49 6.88 -19.25
CA PRO A 56 2.01 6.92 -20.63
C PRO A 56 1.72 5.53 -21.23
N ALA A 57 2.51 4.51 -20.86
CA ALA A 57 2.30 3.14 -21.30
C ALA A 57 0.99 2.55 -20.74
N GLU A 58 0.70 2.84 -19.47
CA GLU A 58 -0.57 2.46 -18.84
C GLU A 58 -1.77 3.19 -19.44
N LEU A 59 -1.63 4.48 -19.75
CA LEU A 59 -2.70 5.24 -20.42
C LEU A 59 -3.04 4.66 -21.81
N LEU A 60 -2.04 4.20 -22.55
CA LEU A 60 -2.26 3.55 -23.84
C LEU A 60 -3.06 2.24 -23.67
N ILE A 61 -2.67 1.37 -22.73
CA ILE A 61 -3.32 0.06 -22.56
C ILE A 61 -4.72 0.18 -21.96
N THR A 62 -4.92 1.06 -20.99
CA THR A 62 -6.24 1.29 -20.36
C THR A 62 -7.29 1.66 -21.40
N ARG A 63 -6.96 2.54 -22.36
CA ARG A 63 -7.85 2.92 -23.47
C ARG A 63 -8.27 1.74 -24.35
N ALA A 64 -7.38 0.79 -24.60
CA ALA A 64 -7.68 -0.37 -25.44
C ALA A 64 -8.60 -1.39 -24.74
N HIS A 65 -8.61 -1.41 -23.39
CA HIS A 65 -9.37 -2.38 -22.59
C HIS A 65 -10.60 -1.79 -21.88
N GLY A 66 -11.06 -0.61 -22.29
CA GLY A 66 -12.27 0.01 -21.72
C GLY A 66 -12.09 0.54 -20.29
N LEU A 67 -10.84 0.76 -19.85
CA LEU A 67 -10.53 1.47 -18.62
C LEU A 67 -10.43 2.98 -18.91
N LYS A 68 -11.26 3.76 -18.24
CA LYS A 68 -11.35 5.22 -18.37
C LYS A 68 -10.89 5.88 -17.07
N PRO A 69 -9.70 6.52 -17.03
CA PRO A 69 -9.27 7.31 -15.89
C PRO A 69 -10.24 8.47 -15.62
N ILE A 70 -10.57 8.70 -14.34
CA ILE A 70 -11.46 9.79 -13.92
C ILE A 70 -10.70 10.84 -13.12
N ALA A 71 -9.96 10.43 -12.09
CA ALA A 71 -9.22 11.35 -11.24
C ALA A 71 -8.17 10.64 -10.40
N ALA A 72 -7.08 11.34 -10.11
CA ALA A 72 -6.21 11.02 -9.00
C ALA A 72 -6.96 11.34 -7.70
N ILE A 73 -7.02 10.34 -6.83
CA ILE A 73 -7.69 10.41 -5.53
C ILE A 73 -6.68 10.11 -4.43
N SER A 74 -6.85 10.77 -3.30
CA SER A 74 -5.94 10.64 -2.18
C SER A 74 -6.72 10.68 -0.89
N ALA A 75 -6.53 9.67 -0.05
CA ALA A 75 -7.16 9.61 1.25
C ALA A 75 -6.09 9.61 2.34
N THR A 76 -6.26 10.48 3.32
CA THR A 76 -5.38 10.54 4.49
C THR A 76 -6.16 10.23 5.74
N CYS A 77 -5.51 9.57 6.70
CA CYS A 77 -6.03 9.35 8.03
C CYS A 77 -4.90 9.55 9.04
N TRP A 78 -5.04 10.60 9.85
CA TRP A 78 -4.22 10.74 11.04
C TRP A 78 -4.88 9.96 12.18
N LEU A 79 -4.15 8.97 12.70
CA LEU A 79 -4.54 8.24 13.88
C LEU A 79 -3.58 8.49 15.05
N HIS A 80 -4.15 8.67 16.24
CA HIS A 80 -3.41 8.68 17.50
C HIS A 80 -3.56 7.32 18.20
N TYR A 81 -2.45 6.72 18.60
CA TYR A 81 -2.40 5.43 19.26
C TYR A 81 -2.63 5.62 20.76
N GLY A 82 -3.86 5.39 21.23
CA GLY A 82 -4.21 5.59 22.64
C GLY A 82 -3.89 4.42 23.57
N PHE A 83 -3.85 3.18 23.05
CA PHE A 83 -3.77 1.97 23.89
C PHE A 83 -3.11 0.76 23.20
N SER A 84 -3.14 0.68 21.88
CA SER A 84 -2.50 -0.40 21.12
C SER A 84 -2.03 0.13 19.79
N TRP A 85 -0.71 0.20 19.65
CA TRP A 85 -0.06 0.59 18.40
C TRP A 85 -0.35 -0.40 17.25
N THR A 86 -0.48 -1.69 17.58
CA THR A 86 -0.87 -2.77 16.65
C THR A 86 -2.29 -2.59 16.11
N LEU A 87 -3.27 -2.45 17.00
CA LEU A 87 -4.68 -2.27 16.59
C LEU A 87 -4.86 -0.94 15.85
N GLY A 88 -4.14 0.10 16.29
CA GLY A 88 -4.14 1.38 15.62
C GLY A 88 -3.64 1.31 14.17
N HIS A 89 -2.65 0.48 13.86
CA HIS A 89 -2.23 0.30 12.46
C HIS A 89 -3.34 -0.28 11.57
N SER A 90 -4.04 -1.32 12.04
CA SER A 90 -5.18 -1.89 11.29
C SER A 90 -6.26 -0.84 11.08
N GLN A 91 -6.65 -0.15 12.16
CA GLN A 91 -7.70 0.87 12.14
C GLN A 91 -7.34 2.05 11.23
N GLY A 92 -6.08 2.49 11.23
CA GLY A 92 -5.59 3.56 10.37
C GLY A 92 -5.71 3.21 8.89
N TRP A 93 -5.28 2.00 8.51
CA TRP A 93 -5.44 1.52 7.14
C TRP A 93 -6.90 1.36 6.72
N GLU A 94 -7.73 0.76 7.57
CA GLU A 94 -9.16 0.59 7.30
C GLU A 94 -9.88 1.94 7.12
N ALA A 95 -9.59 2.91 7.99
CA ALA A 95 -10.16 4.24 7.90
C ALA A 95 -9.73 4.97 6.62
N ALA A 96 -8.46 4.87 6.25
CA ALA A 96 -7.95 5.51 5.05
C ALA A 96 -8.46 4.84 3.75
N LEU A 97 -8.58 3.50 3.74
CA LEU A 97 -9.22 2.76 2.65
C LEU A 97 -10.71 3.12 2.49
N ALA A 98 -11.45 3.24 3.59
CA ALA A 98 -12.84 3.64 3.56
C ALA A 98 -13.02 5.05 2.96
N ARG A 99 -12.13 5.99 3.30
CA ARG A 99 -12.10 7.34 2.72
C ARG A 99 -11.76 7.31 1.23
N LEU A 100 -10.78 6.50 0.82
CA LEU A 100 -10.42 6.32 -0.59
C LEU A 100 -11.60 5.78 -1.40
N ALA A 101 -12.32 4.79 -0.86
CA ALA A 101 -13.52 4.24 -1.46
C ALA A 101 -14.62 5.30 -1.63
N GLN A 102 -14.80 6.20 -0.65
CA GLN A 102 -15.75 7.30 -0.75
C GLN A 102 -15.39 8.26 -1.88
N GLU A 103 -14.12 8.68 -1.99
CA GLU A 103 -13.67 9.55 -3.09
C GLU A 103 -13.89 8.93 -4.47
N ALA A 104 -13.61 7.64 -4.60
CA ALA A 104 -13.87 6.88 -5.83
C ALA A 104 -15.38 6.85 -6.16
N LYS A 105 -16.24 6.59 -5.18
CA LYS A 105 -17.71 6.62 -5.37
C LYS A 105 -18.21 8.00 -5.81
N ALA A 106 -17.66 9.06 -5.22
CA ALA A 106 -18.09 10.43 -5.51
C ALA A 106 -17.81 10.89 -6.94
N CYS A 107 -16.79 10.33 -7.60
CA CYS A 107 -16.53 10.56 -9.02
C CYS A 107 -17.14 9.50 -9.95
N GLY A 108 -17.92 8.53 -9.42
CA GLY A 108 -18.57 7.49 -10.21
C GLY A 108 -17.65 6.36 -10.68
N ALA A 109 -16.44 6.27 -10.12
CA ALA A 109 -15.50 5.19 -10.38
C ALA A 109 -16.02 3.85 -9.82
N ASN A 110 -15.68 2.76 -10.51
CA ASN A 110 -15.93 1.39 -10.03
C ASN A 110 -14.64 0.66 -9.66
N ALA A 111 -13.47 1.28 -9.87
CA ALA A 111 -12.20 0.79 -9.35
C ALA A 111 -11.21 1.92 -9.05
N VAL A 112 -10.21 1.61 -8.24
CA VAL A 112 -9.03 2.43 -7.95
C VAL A 112 -7.80 1.58 -8.17
N LEU A 113 -6.92 2.03 -9.06
CA LEU A 113 -5.70 1.32 -9.47
C LEU A 113 -4.44 2.03 -8.98
N ASP A 114 -3.33 1.29 -8.96
CA ASP A 114 -2.02 1.78 -8.51
C ASP A 114 -2.10 2.41 -7.12
N VAL A 115 -2.81 1.75 -6.20
CA VAL A 115 -2.98 2.28 -4.84
C VAL A 115 -1.68 2.14 -4.08
N LYS A 116 -1.04 3.28 -3.86
CA LYS A 116 0.18 3.43 -3.06
C LYS A 116 -0.21 3.77 -1.64
N MET A 117 0.34 3.02 -0.69
CA MET A 117 0.05 3.13 0.72
C MET A 117 1.31 3.59 1.44
N ARG A 118 1.22 4.66 2.22
CA ARG A 118 2.34 5.22 2.98
C ARG A 118 1.94 5.52 4.42
N THR A 119 2.88 5.28 5.32
CA THR A 119 2.78 5.69 6.72
C THR A 119 3.89 6.65 7.07
N ILE A 120 3.54 7.72 7.78
CA ILE A 120 4.51 8.71 8.25
C ILE A 120 4.32 8.84 9.77
N PRO A 121 5.32 8.47 10.59
CA PRO A 121 5.32 8.78 12.02
C PRO A 121 5.28 10.29 12.20
N LEU A 122 4.42 10.78 13.08
CA LEU A 122 4.31 12.21 13.35
C LEU A 122 4.99 12.54 14.68
N GLU A 123 5.60 13.71 14.78
CA GLU A 123 6.25 14.18 16.01
C GLU A 123 5.25 14.45 17.15
N THR A 124 3.95 14.56 16.82
CA THR A 124 2.88 14.87 17.77
C THR A 124 2.34 13.61 18.45
N GLY A 125 2.94 13.25 19.58
CA GLY A 125 2.54 12.09 20.39
C GLY A 125 2.74 10.76 19.68
N GLU A 126 2.14 9.68 20.18
CA GLU A 126 2.11 8.39 19.48
C GLU A 126 1.12 8.45 18.31
N SER A 127 1.49 9.13 17.22
CA SER A 127 0.62 9.35 16.08
C SER A 127 1.24 8.91 14.76
N MET A 128 0.38 8.60 13.80
CA MET A 128 0.81 8.29 12.44
C MET A 128 -0.20 8.81 11.43
N ASP A 129 0.33 9.29 10.31
CA ASP A 129 -0.46 9.55 9.11
C ASP A 129 -0.45 8.32 8.20
N PHE A 130 -1.65 7.92 7.77
CA PHE A 130 -1.89 6.88 6.78
C PHE A 130 -2.38 7.56 5.52
N THR A 131 -1.52 7.62 4.50
CA THR A 131 -1.83 8.25 3.21
C THR A 131 -1.93 7.19 2.12
N LEU A 132 -3.05 7.19 1.40
CA LEU A 132 -3.30 6.38 0.22
C LEU A 132 -3.46 7.29 -0.99
N LEU A 133 -2.84 6.91 -2.09
CA LEU A 133 -2.93 7.60 -3.38
C LEU A 133 -3.21 6.58 -4.47
N GLY A 134 -4.13 6.88 -5.39
CA GLY A 134 -4.36 6.02 -6.55
C GLY A 134 -5.13 6.75 -7.66
N THR A 135 -5.39 6.03 -8.74
CA THR A 135 -6.21 6.52 -9.86
C THR A 135 -7.59 5.89 -9.83
N ALA A 136 -8.62 6.71 -9.65
CA ALA A 136 -10.00 6.31 -9.79
C ALA A 136 -10.33 6.12 -11.28
N VAL A 137 -10.87 4.95 -11.63
CA VAL A 137 -11.17 4.56 -13.02
C VAL A 137 -12.60 4.05 -13.15
N LYS A 138 -13.15 4.20 -14.35
CA LYS A 138 -14.33 3.47 -14.80
C LYS A 138 -13.89 2.34 -15.71
N ILE A 139 -14.20 1.10 -15.36
CA ILE A 139 -13.93 -0.08 -16.16
C ILE A 139 -15.25 -0.52 -16.77
N ASP A 140 -15.34 -0.50 -18.10
CA ASP A 140 -16.50 -1.00 -18.82
C ASP A 140 -16.62 -2.52 -18.65
N GLY A 141 -17.83 -3.04 -18.41
CA GLY A 141 -18.07 -4.48 -18.27
C GLY A 141 -17.87 -5.08 -16.87
N LEU A 142 -17.32 -4.32 -15.91
CA LEU A 142 -17.39 -4.74 -14.49
C LEU A 142 -18.84 -4.71 -14.00
N PRO A 143 -19.31 -5.75 -13.29
CA PRO A 143 -20.64 -5.76 -12.69
C PRO A 143 -20.87 -4.51 -11.81
N PRO A 144 -22.08 -3.93 -11.82
CA PRO A 144 -22.41 -2.84 -10.93
C PRO A 144 -22.18 -3.27 -9.46
N SER A 145 -21.29 -2.58 -8.76
CA SER A 145 -21.04 -2.76 -7.34
C SER A 145 -21.22 -1.42 -6.63
N SER A 146 -21.76 -1.45 -5.42
CA SER A 146 -21.81 -0.29 -4.53
C SER A 146 -20.42 0.12 -4.04
N ASP A 147 -19.45 -0.78 -4.12
CA ASP A 147 -18.10 -0.63 -3.59
C ASP A 147 -17.08 -0.77 -4.71
N PRO A 148 -16.22 0.24 -4.94
CA PRO A 148 -15.21 0.19 -5.98
C PRO A 148 -14.14 -0.85 -5.61
N VAL A 149 -13.64 -1.54 -6.63
CA VAL A 149 -12.48 -2.44 -6.48
C VAL A 149 -11.24 -1.58 -6.19
N ILE A 150 -10.59 -1.80 -5.05
CA ILE A 150 -9.34 -1.11 -4.71
C ILE A 150 -8.19 -2.09 -4.92
N ALA A 151 -7.24 -1.76 -5.78
CA ALA A 151 -6.13 -2.63 -6.12
C ALA A 151 -4.78 -1.88 -6.05
N THR A 152 -3.77 -2.55 -5.53
CA THR A 152 -2.39 -2.03 -5.49
C THR A 152 -1.66 -2.27 -6.81
N VAL A 153 -2.15 -3.18 -7.66
CA VAL A 153 -1.55 -3.43 -8.97
C VAL A 153 -1.61 -2.17 -9.85
N PRO A 154 -0.56 -1.89 -10.63
CA PRO A 154 -0.59 -0.91 -11.70
C PRO A 154 -1.65 -1.24 -12.76
N ALA A 155 -2.05 -0.28 -13.58
CA ALA A 155 -3.10 -0.51 -14.57
C ALA A 155 -2.68 -1.50 -15.67
N LEU A 156 -1.38 -1.53 -16.00
CA LEU A 156 -0.82 -2.51 -16.92
C LEU A 156 -1.02 -3.94 -16.42
N GLU A 157 -0.67 -4.20 -15.17
CA GLU A 157 -0.83 -5.51 -14.55
C GLU A 157 -2.30 -5.87 -14.37
N PHE A 158 -3.14 -4.91 -13.97
CA PHE A 158 -4.58 -5.10 -13.87
C PHE A 158 -5.17 -5.62 -15.19
N VAL A 159 -4.81 -5.00 -16.32
CA VAL A 159 -5.25 -5.47 -17.65
C VAL A 159 -4.70 -6.86 -17.97
N LYS A 160 -3.43 -7.14 -17.66
CA LYS A 160 -2.84 -8.46 -17.87
C LYS A 160 -3.51 -9.57 -17.08
N LEU A 161 -3.97 -9.27 -15.87
CA LEU A 161 -4.75 -10.21 -15.08
C LEU A 161 -6.09 -10.52 -15.75
N LEU A 162 -6.80 -9.49 -16.22
CA LEU A 162 -8.05 -9.69 -16.95
C LEU A 162 -7.86 -10.51 -18.24
N GLU A 163 -6.78 -10.26 -18.99
CA GLU A 163 -6.42 -11.08 -20.17
C GLU A 163 -6.15 -12.55 -19.82
N ALA A 164 -5.64 -12.80 -18.60
CA ALA A 164 -5.36 -14.13 -18.08
C ALA A 164 -6.56 -14.80 -17.38
N ASP A 165 -7.78 -14.22 -17.48
CA ASP A 165 -8.98 -14.69 -16.78
C ASP A 165 -8.81 -14.69 -15.24
N VAL A 166 -8.03 -13.73 -14.74
CA VAL A 166 -7.81 -13.44 -13.32
C VAL A 166 -8.42 -12.08 -13.00
N VAL A 167 -9.42 -12.05 -12.13
CA VAL A 167 -10.14 -10.81 -11.80
C VAL A 167 -9.62 -10.24 -10.49
N PRO A 168 -9.04 -9.03 -10.47
CA PRO A 168 -8.76 -8.33 -9.22
C PRO A 168 -10.06 -7.96 -8.51
N THR A 169 -10.17 -8.26 -7.22
CA THR A 169 -11.41 -8.14 -6.46
C THR A 169 -11.32 -7.16 -5.28
N GLY A 170 -10.11 -6.72 -4.92
CA GLY A 170 -9.92 -5.80 -3.82
C GLY A 170 -8.51 -5.85 -3.25
N ILE A 171 -8.41 -5.45 -1.99
CA ILE A 171 -7.16 -5.40 -1.23
C ILE A 171 -7.29 -6.23 0.04
N ALA A 172 -6.21 -6.92 0.41
CA ALA A 172 -6.07 -7.60 1.68
C ALA A 172 -4.79 -7.13 2.37
N ILE A 173 -4.86 -6.99 3.69
CA ILE A 173 -3.75 -6.58 4.54
C ILE A 173 -3.55 -7.67 5.57
N GLY A 174 -2.34 -8.22 5.63
CA GLY A 174 -1.89 -9.11 6.70
C GLY A 174 -0.81 -8.43 7.50
N ALA A 175 -1.10 -8.14 8.76
CA ALA A 175 -0.15 -7.51 9.66
C ALA A 175 0.02 -8.33 10.93
N HIS A 176 1.25 -8.48 11.39
CA HIS A 176 1.54 -9.05 12.71
C HIS A 176 2.66 -8.31 13.40
N TYR A 177 2.58 -8.28 14.73
CA TYR A 177 3.44 -7.51 15.60
C TYR A 177 3.69 -8.34 16.85
N GLN A 178 4.95 -8.44 17.26
CA GLN A 178 5.32 -9.25 18.41
C GLN A 178 6.46 -8.61 19.17
N TRP A 179 6.33 -8.61 20.49
CA TRP A 179 7.40 -8.27 21.41
C TRP A 179 8.17 -9.52 21.82
N LEU A 180 9.49 -9.39 21.87
CA LEU A 180 10.40 -10.33 22.49
C LEU A 180 11.13 -9.62 23.62
N SER A 181 10.96 -10.10 24.84
CA SER A 181 11.73 -9.62 26.00
C SER A 181 12.97 -10.49 26.18
N ASP A 182 14.15 -9.93 25.94
CA ASP A 182 15.43 -10.64 26.04
C ASP A 182 16.05 -10.47 27.44
N TRP A 183 15.45 -11.15 28.42
CA TRP A 183 15.84 -11.05 29.84
C TRP A 183 17.29 -11.49 30.12
N ASN A 184 17.81 -12.38 29.28
CA ASN A 184 19.15 -12.95 29.39
C ASN A 184 20.18 -12.25 28.48
N ASN A 185 19.78 -11.18 27.78
CA ASN A 185 20.62 -10.46 26.82
C ASN A 185 21.26 -11.39 25.76
N SER A 186 20.56 -12.49 25.44
CA SER A 186 21.00 -13.56 24.55
C SER A 186 20.87 -13.24 23.06
N ALA A 187 20.10 -12.21 22.73
CA ALA A 187 20.02 -11.66 21.37
C ALA A 187 21.19 -10.71 21.06
N ASN A 188 21.88 -10.20 22.08
CA ASN A 188 23.01 -9.29 21.91
C ASN A 188 24.34 -10.06 21.79
N GLN A 189 24.72 -10.36 20.55
CA GLN A 189 25.92 -11.15 20.23
C GLN A 189 27.06 -10.29 19.65
N ALA A 190 27.10 -8.99 19.97
CA ALA A 190 28.01 -8.02 19.36
C ALA A 190 29.50 -8.41 19.43
N TRP A 191 29.91 -9.17 20.45
CA TRP A 191 31.29 -9.61 20.66
C TRP A 191 31.62 -10.98 20.03
N MET A 192 30.63 -11.66 19.44
CA MET A 192 30.76 -13.01 18.88
C MET A 192 31.02 -13.04 17.37
N GLY A 193 31.21 -11.86 16.76
CA GLY A 193 31.44 -11.70 15.31
C GLY A 193 30.14 -11.77 14.49
N ASN A 194 30.28 -12.00 13.18
CA ASN A 194 29.15 -12.13 12.27
C ASN A 194 28.53 -13.53 12.36
N ILE A 195 27.61 -13.72 13.31
CA ILE A 195 26.84 -14.94 13.47
C ILE A 195 25.34 -14.63 13.45
N GLU A 196 24.54 -15.62 13.05
CA GLU A 196 23.08 -15.51 13.11
C GLU A 196 22.64 -15.45 14.58
N ALA A 197 21.78 -14.47 14.93
CA ALA A 197 21.15 -14.39 16.23
C ALA A 197 19.86 -15.23 16.26
N PRO A 198 19.86 -16.47 16.80
CA PRO A 198 18.78 -17.43 16.55
C PRO A 198 17.43 -16.99 17.11
N GLN A 199 17.42 -16.27 18.23
CA GLN A 199 16.19 -15.76 18.85
C GLN A 199 15.51 -14.69 17.99
N LEU A 200 16.29 -13.76 17.41
CA LEU A 200 15.77 -12.73 16.52
C LEU A 200 15.31 -13.33 15.20
N SER A 201 16.06 -14.31 14.66
CA SER A 201 15.63 -15.08 13.48
C SER A 201 14.31 -15.81 13.71
N SER A 202 14.15 -16.48 14.85
CA SER A 202 12.91 -17.17 15.22
C SER A 202 11.75 -16.19 15.34
N LEU A 203 11.94 -15.09 16.07
CA LEU A 203 10.94 -14.02 16.20
C LEU A 203 10.50 -13.52 14.81
N TRP A 204 11.45 -13.29 13.92
CA TRP A 204 11.17 -12.78 12.59
C TRP A 204 10.37 -13.76 11.73
N ASN A 205 10.73 -15.04 11.78
CA ASN A 205 10.00 -16.09 11.09
C ASN A 205 8.56 -16.22 11.60
N ASP A 206 8.37 -16.17 12.93
CA ASP A 206 7.04 -16.22 13.54
C ASP A 206 6.17 -15.04 13.11
N VAL A 207 6.71 -13.82 13.20
CA VAL A 207 5.98 -12.60 12.81
C VAL A 207 5.61 -12.64 11.33
N ARG A 208 6.54 -13.03 10.45
CA ARG A 208 6.28 -13.17 9.02
C ARG A 208 5.20 -14.21 8.74
N ASN A 209 5.29 -15.40 9.33
CA ASN A 209 4.35 -16.50 9.10
C ASN A 209 2.94 -16.11 9.56
N ARG A 210 2.82 -15.45 10.72
CA ARG A 210 1.53 -14.97 11.24
C ARG A 210 0.95 -13.85 10.40
N ALA A 211 1.76 -12.92 9.91
CA ALA A 211 1.29 -11.87 9.02
C ALA A 211 0.75 -12.45 7.69
N HIS A 212 1.41 -13.46 7.12
CA HIS A 212 0.88 -14.16 5.94
C HIS A 212 -0.39 -14.98 6.26
N ALA A 213 -0.52 -15.55 7.45
CA ALA A 213 -1.76 -16.20 7.88
C ALA A 213 -2.91 -15.18 7.94
N ASN A 214 -2.68 -14.01 8.55
CA ASN A 214 -3.63 -12.91 8.61
C ASN A 214 -4.00 -12.40 7.21
N LEU A 215 -3.03 -12.32 6.29
CA LEU A 215 -3.29 -11.97 4.89
C LEU A 215 -4.25 -12.95 4.22
N ARG A 216 -4.03 -14.26 4.40
CA ARG A 216 -4.89 -15.30 3.84
C ARG A 216 -6.30 -15.22 4.41
N GLU A 217 -6.44 -14.93 5.70
CA GLU A 217 -7.74 -14.73 6.33
C GLU A 217 -8.46 -13.50 5.76
N ALA A 218 -7.76 -12.37 5.65
CA ALA A 218 -8.30 -11.12 5.09
C ALA A 218 -8.68 -11.23 3.60
N ALA A 219 -7.97 -12.07 2.84
CA ALA A 219 -8.23 -12.30 1.42
C ALA A 219 -9.39 -13.28 1.16
N ARG A 220 -9.65 -14.20 2.09
CA ARG A 220 -10.64 -15.27 1.95
C ARG A 220 -12.04 -14.83 1.49
N PRO A 221 -12.63 -13.71 1.97
CA PRO A 221 -13.95 -13.28 1.51
C PRO A 221 -13.95 -12.62 0.12
N ARG A 222 -12.78 -12.28 -0.43
CA ARG A 222 -12.66 -11.46 -1.65
C ARG A 222 -12.15 -12.24 -2.85
N GLY A 223 -11.51 -13.39 -2.67
CA GLY A 223 -10.97 -14.15 -3.79
C GLY A 223 -10.27 -15.42 -3.34
N ASN A 224 -9.56 -16.04 -4.28
CA ASN A 224 -8.85 -17.29 -4.07
C ASN A 224 -7.33 -17.18 -4.23
N GLY A 225 -6.83 -15.97 -4.54
CA GLY A 225 -5.43 -15.65 -4.60
C GLY A 225 -5.13 -14.23 -4.13
N VAL A 226 -3.85 -13.94 -3.96
CA VAL A 226 -3.35 -12.60 -3.67
C VAL A 226 -2.07 -12.34 -4.47
N LEU A 227 -1.91 -11.11 -4.95
CA LEU A 227 -0.69 -10.59 -5.53
C LEU A 227 -0.11 -9.57 -4.56
N ALA A 228 0.95 -9.96 -3.85
CA ALA A 228 1.58 -9.13 -2.83
C ALA A 228 2.54 -8.13 -3.46
N HIS A 229 2.34 -6.84 -3.21
CA HIS A 229 3.18 -5.76 -3.77
C HIS A 229 4.05 -5.07 -2.73
N VAL A 230 3.60 -5.02 -1.48
CA VAL A 230 4.31 -4.29 -0.42
C VAL A 230 4.52 -5.20 0.77
N ASN A 231 5.79 -5.47 1.05
CA ASN A 231 6.24 -6.11 2.28
C ASN A 231 7.02 -5.07 3.07
N PHE A 232 6.51 -4.72 4.24
CA PHE A 232 7.17 -3.79 5.12
C PHE A 232 7.52 -4.50 6.42
N SER A 233 8.80 -4.43 6.78
CA SER A 233 9.35 -5.20 7.88
C SER A 233 10.34 -4.36 8.65
N GLN A 234 10.11 -4.20 9.95
CA GLN A 234 11.01 -3.43 10.81
C GLN A 234 11.09 -4.06 12.19
N MET A 235 12.22 -3.81 12.86
CA MET A 235 12.42 -4.18 14.25
C MET A 235 12.88 -2.94 15.01
N PHE A 236 12.27 -2.70 16.16
CA PHE A 236 12.67 -1.66 17.10
C PHE A 236 13.22 -2.32 18.34
N ASP A 237 14.27 -1.77 18.93
CA ASP A 237 14.68 -2.12 20.28
C ASP A 237 14.26 -1.03 21.27
N ARG A 238 13.94 -1.47 22.48
CA ARG A 238 13.65 -0.61 23.62
C ARG A 238 14.34 -1.18 24.84
N GLU A 239 15.04 -0.33 25.57
CA GLU A 239 15.55 -0.70 26.89
C GLU A 239 14.45 -0.53 27.93
N ARG A 240 14.26 -1.55 28.76
CA ARG A 240 13.37 -1.50 29.91
C ARG A 240 14.15 -1.84 31.17
N GLU A 241 13.86 -1.11 32.23
CA GLU A 241 14.39 -1.37 33.57
C GLU A 241 13.24 -1.88 34.45
N VAL A 242 13.42 -3.07 35.03
CA VAL A 242 12.49 -3.66 35.99
C VAL A 242 13.31 -4.20 37.14
N ASN A 243 13.01 -3.77 38.37
CA ASN A 243 13.73 -4.17 39.59
C ASN A 243 15.26 -4.00 39.46
N GLU A 244 15.71 -2.80 39.05
CA GLU A 244 17.14 -2.43 38.87
C GLU A 244 17.91 -3.27 37.82
N ARG A 245 17.21 -4.16 37.09
CA ARG A 245 17.79 -4.92 35.98
C ARG A 245 17.33 -4.34 34.65
N LYS A 246 18.30 -3.99 33.82
CA LYS A 246 18.07 -3.56 32.43
C LYS A 246 18.02 -4.77 31.51
N PHE A 247 17.02 -4.81 30.66
CA PHE A 247 16.93 -5.79 29.57
C PHE A 247 16.42 -5.12 28.31
N LYS A 248 16.76 -5.70 27.16
CA LYS A 248 16.28 -5.25 25.87
C LYS A 248 14.98 -5.94 25.50
N GLU A 249 14.07 -5.16 24.94
CA GLU A 249 12.88 -5.67 24.27
C GLU A 249 12.98 -5.35 22.79
N TYR A 250 12.58 -6.30 21.96
CA TYR A 250 12.54 -6.15 20.53
C TYR A 250 11.08 -6.20 20.07
N LEU A 251 10.61 -5.17 19.38
CA LEU A 251 9.34 -5.16 18.68
C LEU A 251 9.60 -5.46 17.21
N ALA A 252 9.18 -6.63 16.75
CA ALA A 252 9.18 -6.97 15.34
C ALA A 252 7.80 -6.69 14.72
N ARG A 253 7.80 -6.11 13.52
CA ARG A 253 6.59 -5.89 12.71
C ARG A 253 6.76 -6.40 11.29
N TYR A 254 5.72 -7.04 10.78
CA TYR A 254 5.63 -7.42 9.38
C TYR A 254 4.23 -7.10 8.85
N ILE A 255 4.16 -6.31 7.80
CA ILE A 255 2.92 -5.90 7.13
C ILE A 255 3.05 -6.28 5.67
N VAL A 256 2.06 -7.03 5.18
CA VAL A 256 1.92 -7.39 3.78
C VAL A 256 0.62 -6.82 3.25
N ILE A 257 0.72 -6.14 2.12
CA ILE A 257 -0.42 -5.58 1.42
C ILE A 257 -0.47 -6.23 0.04
N ALA A 258 -1.65 -6.72 -0.32
CA ALA A 258 -1.84 -7.45 -1.56
C ALA A 258 -3.16 -7.10 -2.24
N THR A 259 -3.15 -7.14 -3.57
CA THR A 259 -4.38 -7.17 -4.36
C THR A 259 -4.96 -8.57 -4.28
N THR A 260 -6.22 -8.70 -3.84
CA THR A 260 -6.94 -9.97 -3.90
C THR A 260 -7.38 -10.24 -5.33
N VAL A 261 -7.28 -11.49 -5.74
CA VAL A 261 -7.69 -11.93 -7.07
C VAL A 261 -8.60 -13.14 -6.98
N ASP A 262 -9.49 -13.26 -7.94
CA ASP A 262 -10.29 -14.45 -8.19
C ASP A 262 -9.92 -15.01 -9.56
N ALA A 263 -9.39 -16.23 -9.56
CA ALA A 263 -8.98 -16.95 -10.77
C ALA A 263 -9.69 -18.31 -10.82
N ARG A 264 -10.01 -18.84 -12.00
CA ARG A 264 -10.55 -20.21 -12.07
C ARG A 264 -9.57 -21.21 -11.46
N ARG A 265 -10.03 -21.95 -10.46
CA ARG A 265 -9.19 -22.91 -9.72
C ARG A 265 -8.67 -23.99 -10.67
N GLY A 266 -7.35 -24.17 -10.68
CA GLY A 266 -6.72 -25.22 -11.48
C GLY A 266 -6.58 -24.90 -12.96
N THR A 267 -6.90 -23.67 -13.41
CA THR A 267 -6.52 -23.23 -14.75
C THR A 267 -5.00 -23.08 -14.78
N PRO A 268 -4.28 -23.86 -15.61
CA PRO A 268 -2.87 -23.61 -15.82
C PRO A 268 -2.75 -22.24 -16.48
N LEU A 269 -2.00 -21.32 -15.86
CA LEU A 269 -1.61 -20.09 -16.53
C LEU A 269 -0.71 -20.50 -17.70
N PRO A 270 -1.13 -20.30 -18.97
CA PRO A 270 -0.28 -20.63 -20.09
C PRO A 270 0.93 -19.70 -20.04
N HIS A 271 2.05 -20.24 -19.60
CA HIS A 271 3.33 -19.56 -19.65
C HIS A 271 4.21 -20.33 -20.63
N ASP A 272 4.77 -19.66 -21.63
CA ASP A 272 5.74 -20.25 -22.56
C ASP A 272 7.12 -20.45 -21.89
N ILE A 273 7.14 -20.73 -20.59
CA ILE A 273 8.35 -21.06 -19.85
C ILE A 273 8.73 -22.49 -20.22
N SER A 274 9.62 -22.61 -21.20
CA SER A 274 10.36 -23.84 -21.43
C SER A 274 11.54 -23.88 -20.47
N MET A 275 11.54 -24.82 -19.52
CA MET A 275 12.77 -25.15 -18.79
C MET A 275 13.73 -25.78 -19.78
N VAL A 276 14.80 -25.05 -20.12
CA VAL A 276 15.90 -25.60 -20.92
C VAL A 276 17.06 -25.88 -19.98
N VAL A 277 17.38 -27.16 -19.81
CA VAL A 277 18.65 -27.59 -19.22
C VAL A 277 19.64 -27.77 -20.35
N ASP A 278 20.57 -26.84 -20.50
CA ASP A 278 21.67 -26.97 -21.44
C ASP A 278 22.84 -27.69 -20.79
N MET A 279 23.11 -28.92 -21.23
CA MET A 279 24.23 -29.75 -20.78
C MET A 279 25.35 -29.87 -21.81
N CYS A 280 25.32 -29.05 -22.88
CA CYS A 280 26.36 -29.13 -23.90
C CYS A 280 27.69 -28.57 -23.39
N ALA A 281 28.78 -29.33 -23.55
CA ALA A 281 30.15 -28.88 -23.28
C ALA A 281 30.68 -27.86 -24.32
N GLY A 282 29.85 -27.40 -25.26
CA GLY A 282 30.17 -26.48 -26.36
C GLY A 282 29.25 -25.26 -26.39
N LYS A 283 29.21 -24.51 -27.51
CA LYS A 283 28.33 -23.33 -27.64
C LYS A 283 26.86 -23.76 -27.64
N THR A 284 26.12 -23.26 -26.66
CA THR A 284 24.67 -23.39 -26.48
C THR A 284 23.86 -23.23 -27.78
N PRO A 285 22.93 -24.16 -28.09
CA PRO A 285 22.04 -24.06 -29.24
C PRO A 285 20.83 -23.11 -29.02
N LEU A 286 20.71 -22.44 -27.87
CA LEU A 286 19.67 -21.42 -27.57
C LEU A 286 19.88 -20.11 -28.35
N GLN A 287 20.19 -20.21 -29.64
CA GLN A 287 20.25 -19.09 -30.58
C GLN A 287 18.88 -18.93 -31.26
N GLY A 288 17.94 -18.29 -30.57
CA GLY A 288 16.70 -17.81 -31.17
C GLY A 288 15.82 -17.14 -30.12
N ARG A 289 15.39 -15.89 -30.24
CA ARG A 289 15.49 -14.87 -31.30
C ARG A 289 15.43 -13.50 -30.62
N LYS A 290 16.22 -12.56 -31.15
CA LYS A 290 16.36 -11.14 -30.76
C LYS A 290 16.90 -10.90 -29.35
N PRO A 291 17.96 -10.08 -29.18
CA PRO A 291 18.30 -9.58 -27.86
C PRO A 291 17.09 -8.80 -27.33
N HIS A 292 16.50 -9.26 -26.24
CA HIS A 292 15.57 -8.43 -25.48
C HIS A 292 16.33 -7.16 -25.10
N HIS A 293 15.75 -6.01 -25.44
CA HIS A 293 16.22 -4.73 -24.96
C HIS A 293 16.12 -4.78 -23.43
N GLN A 294 17.25 -4.99 -22.77
CA GLN A 294 17.37 -4.92 -21.31
C GLN A 294 16.99 -3.50 -20.90
N SER A 295 15.74 -3.28 -20.52
CA SER A 295 15.24 -1.98 -20.04
C SER A 295 15.52 -1.75 -18.54
N TYR A 296 16.21 -2.68 -17.88
CA TYR A 296 16.62 -2.56 -16.49
C TYR A 296 18.10 -2.22 -16.39
N ALA A 297 18.46 -1.02 -16.85
CA ALA A 297 19.55 -0.29 -16.21
C ALA A 297 18.95 0.31 -14.93
N SER A 298 19.05 -0.43 -13.82
CA SER A 298 18.60 0.00 -12.50
C SER A 298 19.43 1.21 -12.04
N ASN A 299 18.93 2.41 -12.30
CA ASN A 299 19.31 3.63 -11.57
C ASN A 299 18.32 3.86 -10.42
N GLU A 300 18.09 2.83 -9.61
CA GLU A 300 17.37 2.98 -8.35
C GLU A 300 18.42 3.21 -7.26
N GLN A 301 18.75 4.49 -7.03
CA GLN A 301 19.10 4.90 -5.68
C GLN A 301 17.81 4.77 -4.87
N ASP A 302 17.69 3.64 -4.17
CA ASP A 302 16.71 3.44 -3.12
C ASP A 302 16.82 4.59 -2.11
N GLY A 303 15.90 5.54 -2.23
CA GLY A 303 15.61 6.50 -1.17
C GLY A 303 15.00 5.75 0.00
N ALA A 304 15.49 6.04 1.21
CA ALA A 304 15.04 5.41 2.44
C ALA A 304 13.51 5.38 2.57
N ILE A 305 12.98 4.18 2.78
CA ILE A 305 11.61 3.90 3.24
C ILE A 305 11.61 3.87 4.76
#